data_AF-A0A428PIR3-F1
#
_entry.id   AF-A0A428PIR3-F1
#
_cell.length_a   1.000
_cell.length_b   1.000
_cell.length_c   1.000
_cell.angle_alpha   90.00
_cell.angle_beta   90.00
_cell.angle_gamma   90.00
#
_symmetry.space_group_name_H-M   'P 1'
#
loop_
_entity.id
_entity.type
_entity.pdbx_description
1 polymer ?
#
loop_
_entity_poly.entity_id
_entity_poly.type
_entity_poly.pdbx_seq_one_letter_code
_entity_poly.pdbx_strand_id
1 'polypeptide(L)'
;MPVQKSDVLIIPGEEKWITTPIAWKQSLREYRKDYLCIPFTNTRAGEVEETNFLFVSEELLDNFKSSKIERTDTGFKLTVDNDYVYGQQKGNKNRFLVHHDKSRSIFQHRFIEGAMVVFSRQATEFSKKLGYGDVRVVSDMMAGLIGDKLHDFDRD
;
A
#
# COMPACT_ATOMS: atom_id res chain seq x y z
N MET A 1 -0.28 -9.49 -12.04
CA MET A 1 -1.12 -8.47 -12.73
C MET A 1 -1.36 -7.27 -11.81
N PRO A 2 -1.44 -6.03 -12.32
CA PRO A 2 -1.73 -4.88 -11.48
C PRO A 2 -3.17 -4.91 -10.96
N VAL A 3 -3.35 -4.51 -9.70
CA VAL A 3 -4.67 -4.39 -9.06
C VAL A 3 -5.60 -3.45 -9.85
N GLN A 4 -6.85 -3.86 -10.04
CA GLN A 4 -7.87 -3.07 -10.72
C GLN A 4 -9.04 -2.74 -9.81
N LYS A 5 -9.85 -1.77 -10.23
CA LYS A 5 -11.12 -1.45 -9.59
C LYS A 5 -12.02 -2.69 -9.60
N SER A 6 -12.75 -2.91 -8.52
CA SER A 6 -13.59 -4.08 -8.26
C SER A 6 -12.83 -5.39 -7.99
N ASP A 7 -11.49 -5.38 -8.00
CA ASP A 7 -10.74 -6.54 -7.52
C ASP A 7 -11.01 -6.76 -6.03
N VAL A 8 -10.96 -8.03 -5.63
CA VAL A 8 -11.10 -8.45 -4.24
C VAL A 8 -9.73 -8.84 -3.71
N LEU A 9 -9.32 -8.15 -2.66
CA LEU A 9 -8.05 -8.35 -1.97
C LEU A 9 -8.26 -9.04 -0.63
N ILE A 10 -7.36 -9.94 -0.28
CA ILE A 10 -7.27 -10.52 1.06
C ILE A 10 -6.13 -9.84 1.80
N ILE A 11 -6.42 -9.31 2.99
CA ILE A 11 -5.43 -8.73 3.89
C ILE A 11 -5.36 -9.58 5.17
N PRO A 12 -4.18 -9.76 5.77
CA PRO A 12 -4.06 -10.51 7.00
C PRO A 12 -4.57 -9.72 8.21
N GLY A 13 -4.62 -10.41 9.35
CA GLY A 13 -4.91 -9.80 10.65
C GLY A 13 -3.98 -8.63 11.00
N GLU A 14 -4.46 -7.78 11.91
CA GLU A 14 -3.80 -6.52 12.27
C GLU A 14 -2.38 -6.70 12.83
N GLU A 15 -2.05 -7.88 13.36
CA GLU A 15 -0.71 -8.21 13.85
C GLU A 15 0.37 -8.13 12.76
N LYS A 16 -0.04 -8.23 11.49
CA LYS A 16 0.82 -8.15 10.31
C LYS A 16 0.95 -6.73 9.77
N TRP A 17 0.18 -5.77 10.28
CA TRP A 17 0.20 -4.39 9.83
C TRP A 17 1.39 -3.66 10.45
N ILE A 18 1.98 -2.76 9.67
CA ILE A 18 3.23 -2.09 10.03
C ILE A 18 3.07 -0.58 9.90
N THR A 19 3.17 0.14 11.03
CA THR A 19 3.22 1.60 11.02
C THR A 19 4.44 2.09 10.26
N THR A 20 4.19 2.91 9.25
CA THR A 20 5.14 3.37 8.25
C THR A 20 5.04 4.88 8.12
N PRO A 21 6.08 5.63 8.56
CA PRO A 21 6.08 7.07 8.48
C PRO A 21 6.33 7.53 7.04
N ILE A 22 5.39 8.30 6.49
CA ILE A 22 5.50 8.90 5.16
C ILE A 22 5.77 10.38 5.31
N ALA A 23 6.89 10.84 4.76
CA ALA A 23 7.27 12.24 4.71
C ALA A 23 7.17 12.77 3.28
N TRP A 24 6.62 13.97 3.11
CA TRP A 24 6.53 14.62 1.81
C TRP A 24 6.55 16.13 1.93
N LYS A 25 6.68 16.82 0.79
CA LYS A 25 6.63 18.26 0.69
C LYS A 25 5.49 18.68 -0.24
N GLN A 26 4.68 19.63 0.19
CA GLN A 26 3.60 20.22 -0.61
C GLN A 26 3.48 21.70 -0.27
N SER A 27 3.35 22.57 -1.29
CA SER A 27 3.21 24.02 -1.10
C SER A 27 4.29 24.63 -0.19
N LEU A 28 5.55 24.24 -0.41
CA LEU A 28 6.73 24.63 0.38
C LEU A 28 6.74 24.17 1.86
N ARG A 29 5.73 23.44 2.32
CA ARG A 29 5.65 22.88 3.68
C ARG A 29 6.04 21.41 3.68
N GLU A 30 6.71 21.01 4.74
CA GLU A 30 7.04 19.61 5.01
C GLU A 30 5.94 18.98 5.87
N TYR A 31 5.56 17.78 5.50
CA TYR A 31 4.55 16.99 6.17
C TYR A 31 5.14 15.63 6.51
N ARG A 32 4.72 15.09 7.65
CA ARG A 32 5.00 13.73 8.05
C ARG A 32 3.76 13.16 8.72
N LYS A 33 3.31 12.00 8.24
CA LYS A 33 2.15 11.29 8.78
C LYS A 33 2.42 9.80 8.75
N ASP A 34 1.81 9.09 9.68
CA ASP A 34 1.92 7.64 9.77
C ASP A 34 0.82 6.96 8.95
N TYR A 35 1.22 5.88 8.30
CA TYR A 35 0.37 5.03 7.47
C TYR A 35 0.60 3.58 7.89
N LEU A 36 -0.44 2.77 7.85
CA LEU A 36 -0.33 1.33 8.03
C LEU A 36 0.03 0.72 6.68
N CYS A 37 1.19 0.10 6.59
CA CYS A 37 1.59 -0.76 5.49
C CYS A 37 1.06 -2.17 5.76
N ILE A 38 0.21 -2.65 4.85
CA ILE A 38 -0.53 -3.89 4.97
C ILE A 38 -0.25 -4.72 3.71
N PRO A 39 0.29 -5.95 3.82
CA PRO A 39 0.40 -6.81 2.66
C PRO A 39 -1.00 -7.27 2.25
N PHE A 40 -1.21 -7.47 0.95
CA PHE A 40 -2.44 -8.04 0.44
C PHE A 40 -2.15 -9.05 -0.65
N THR A 41 -3.10 -9.98 -0.84
CA THR A 41 -3.13 -10.93 -1.96
C THR A 41 -4.33 -10.62 -2.85
N ASN A 42 -4.10 -10.48 -4.16
CA ASN A 42 -5.20 -10.31 -5.13
C ASN A 42 -5.76 -11.67 -5.58
N THR A 43 -7.07 -11.87 -5.42
CA THR A 43 -7.75 -13.16 -5.68
C THR A 43 -8.31 -13.33 -7.08
N ARG A 44 -8.03 -12.39 -7.99
CA ARG A 44 -8.53 -12.44 -9.36
C ARG A 44 -8.05 -13.71 -10.09
N ALA A 45 -9.00 -14.53 -10.51
CA ALA A 45 -8.76 -15.85 -11.12
C ALA A 45 -7.93 -15.77 -12.42
N GLY A 46 -6.98 -16.71 -12.57
CA GLY A 46 -6.30 -17.00 -13.84
C GLY A 46 -4.78 -16.78 -13.87
N GLU A 47 -4.17 -16.17 -12.85
CA GLU A 47 -2.71 -15.92 -12.81
C GLU A 47 -2.13 -15.98 -11.40
N VAL A 48 -0.79 -15.98 -11.30
CA VAL A 48 -0.03 -16.06 -10.05
C VAL A 48 -0.37 -14.88 -9.13
N GLU A 49 -0.79 -15.20 -7.91
CA GLU A 49 -1.02 -14.25 -6.83
C GLU A 49 0.29 -13.49 -6.53
N GLU A 50 0.32 -12.18 -6.78
CA GLU A 50 1.42 -11.31 -6.36
C GLU A 50 1.00 -10.59 -5.08
N THR A 51 1.71 -10.86 -3.98
CA THR A 51 1.59 -10.07 -2.75
C THR A 51 2.07 -8.65 -3.03
N ASN A 52 1.28 -7.65 -2.65
CA ASN A 52 1.65 -6.24 -2.75
C ASN A 52 1.18 -5.46 -1.52
N PHE A 53 1.37 -4.15 -1.49
CA PHE A 53 1.12 -3.33 -0.30
C PHE A 53 -0.07 -2.40 -0.44
N LEU A 54 -0.85 -2.31 0.63
CA LEU A 54 -1.85 -1.28 0.85
C LEU A 54 -1.34 -0.37 1.95
N PHE A 55 -1.35 0.94 1.70
CA PHE A 55 -1.06 1.97 2.68
C PHE A 55 -2.34 2.65 3.12
N VAL A 56 -2.66 2.61 4.42
CA VAL A 56 -3.85 3.27 4.97
C VAL A 56 -3.40 4.39 5.90
N SER A 57 -3.86 5.61 5.67
CA SER A 57 -3.53 6.72 6.58
C SER A 57 -4.16 6.48 7.95
N GLU A 58 -3.39 6.69 9.02
CA GLU A 58 -3.84 6.42 10.39
C GLU A 58 -5.09 7.23 10.77
N GLU A 59 -5.22 8.45 10.27
CA GLU A 59 -6.41 9.31 10.43
C GLU A 59 -7.69 8.77 9.79
N LEU A 60 -7.59 7.85 8.81
CA LEU A 60 -8.73 7.19 8.17
C LEU A 60 -8.91 5.75 8.65
N LEU A 61 -8.12 5.30 9.63
CA LEU A 61 -8.08 3.89 10.03
C LEU A 61 -9.42 3.38 10.56
N ASP A 62 -10.11 4.17 11.37
CA ASP A 62 -11.42 3.79 11.93
C ASP A 62 -12.47 3.67 10.82
N ASN A 63 -12.46 4.60 9.86
CA ASN A 63 -13.35 4.53 8.69
C ASN A 63 -13.01 3.31 7.82
N PHE A 64 -11.72 3.05 7.60
CA PHE A 64 -11.25 1.90 6.84
C PHE A 64 -11.71 0.59 7.48
N LYS A 65 -11.49 0.40 8.78
CA LYS A 65 -11.90 -0.82 9.50
C LYS A 65 -13.40 -1.04 9.53
N SER A 66 -14.19 0.03 9.59
CA SER A 66 -15.66 -0.06 9.72
C SER A 66 -16.40 -0.17 8.39
N SER A 67 -15.82 0.33 7.30
CA SER A 67 -16.56 0.48 6.03
C SER A 67 -15.84 -0.03 4.78
N LYS A 68 -14.52 -0.30 4.85
CA LYS A 68 -13.72 -0.69 3.68
C LYS A 68 -13.26 -2.14 3.68
N ILE A 69 -13.35 -2.81 4.83
CA ILE A 69 -12.92 -4.20 4.98
C ILE A 69 -13.99 -5.01 5.71
N GLU A 70 -14.10 -6.28 5.32
CA GLU A 70 -14.97 -7.27 5.93
C GLU A 70 -14.13 -8.32 6.64
N ARG A 71 -14.44 -8.62 7.90
CA ARG A 71 -13.67 -9.61 8.68
C ARG A 71 -13.90 -11.03 8.13
N THR A 72 -12.83 -11.81 8.03
CA THR A 72 -12.84 -13.23 7.66
C THR A 72 -12.21 -14.07 8.77
N ASP A 73 -12.18 -15.39 8.62
CA ASP A 73 -11.59 -16.31 9.60
C ASP A 73 -10.09 -16.07 9.82
N THR A 74 -9.38 -15.62 8.77
CA THR A 74 -7.91 -15.50 8.75
C THR A 74 -7.41 -14.06 8.61
N GLY A 75 -8.32 -13.09 8.53
CA GLY A 75 -7.97 -11.68 8.32
C GLY A 75 -9.17 -10.86 7.88
N PHE A 76 -9.02 -10.18 6.74
CA PHE A 76 -10.09 -9.39 6.15
C PHE A 76 -10.10 -9.49 4.63
N LYS A 77 -11.25 -9.12 4.08
CA LYS A 77 -11.51 -8.97 2.65
C LYS A 77 -11.75 -7.50 2.35
N LEU A 78 -11.19 -7.01 1.26
CA LEU A 78 -11.34 -5.64 0.78
C LEU A 78 -11.78 -5.68 -0.68
N THR A 79 -12.71 -4.81 -1.05
CA THR A 79 -13.07 -4.59 -2.46
C THR A 79 -12.49 -3.25 -2.90
N VAL A 80 -11.73 -3.24 -3.99
CA VAL A 80 -11.09 -2.02 -4.49
C VAL A 80 -12.13 -1.11 -5.12
N ASP A 81 -12.25 0.10 -4.62
CA ASP A 81 -13.16 1.12 -5.13
C ASP A 81 -12.41 2.42 -5.50
N ASN A 82 -13.17 3.49 -5.75
CA ASN A 82 -12.62 4.78 -6.15
C ASN A 82 -12.03 5.59 -5.00
N ASP A 83 -12.15 5.15 -3.74
CA ASP A 83 -11.57 5.88 -2.60
C ASP A 83 -10.08 5.57 -2.42
N TYR A 84 -9.58 4.58 -3.16
CA TYR A 84 -8.15 4.30 -3.28
C TYR A 84 -7.55 5.11 -4.41
N VAL A 85 -6.27 5.44 -4.23
CA VAL A 85 -5.35 5.77 -5.31
C VAL A 85 -4.28 4.69 -5.35
N TYR A 86 -3.50 4.63 -6.42
CA TYR A 86 -2.48 3.62 -6.56
C TYR A 86 -1.15 4.23 -7.01
N GLY A 87 -0.06 3.57 -6.63
CA GLY A 87 1.24 3.74 -7.27
C GLY A 87 1.62 2.47 -8.03
N GLN A 88 2.45 2.60 -9.06
CA GLN A 88 2.90 1.47 -9.86
C GLN A 88 4.25 1.74 -10.52
N GLN A 89 5.04 0.68 -10.68
CA GLN A 89 6.28 0.74 -11.43
C GLN A 89 6.00 0.92 -12.93
N LYS A 90 6.96 1.49 -13.65
CA LYS A 90 6.97 1.51 -15.12
C LYS A 90 6.62 0.14 -15.71
N GLY A 91 5.77 0.14 -16.74
CA GLY A 91 5.28 -1.08 -17.37
C GLY A 91 4.10 -1.75 -16.64
N ASN A 92 3.35 -1.01 -15.82
CA ASN A 92 2.14 -1.46 -15.11
C ASN A 92 2.40 -2.65 -14.17
N LYS A 93 3.54 -2.63 -13.48
CA LYS A 93 3.95 -3.68 -12.53
C LYS A 93 3.88 -3.19 -11.10
N ASN A 94 3.76 -4.13 -10.16
CA ASN A 94 3.83 -3.87 -8.72
C ASN A 94 2.91 -2.73 -8.27
N ARG A 95 1.63 -2.80 -8.66
CA ARG A 95 0.65 -1.79 -8.28
C ARG A 95 0.30 -1.95 -6.81
N PHE A 96 0.57 -0.90 -6.03
CA PHE A 96 0.23 -0.81 -4.61
C PHE A 96 -0.89 0.21 -4.42
N LEU A 97 -1.67 0.05 -3.35
CA LEU A 97 -2.80 0.90 -3.06
C LEU A 97 -2.48 1.88 -1.93
N VAL A 98 -3.14 3.04 -1.97
CA VAL A 98 -3.10 4.03 -0.89
C VAL A 98 -4.52 4.51 -0.62
N HIS A 99 -4.93 4.45 0.65
CA HIS A 99 -6.17 5.03 1.14
C HIS A 99 -5.85 6.21 2.06
N HIS A 100 -6.11 7.42 1.56
CA HIS A 100 -5.78 8.67 2.25
C HIS A 100 -6.60 9.85 1.71
N ASP A 101 -6.48 10.99 2.38
CA ASP A 101 -6.97 12.27 1.86
C ASP A 101 -6.31 12.62 0.51
N LYS A 102 -7.11 12.51 -0.56
CA LYS A 102 -6.72 12.73 -1.96
C LYS A 102 -6.33 14.18 -2.29
N SER A 103 -6.57 15.15 -1.39
CA SER A 103 -6.06 16.52 -1.56
C SER A 103 -4.54 16.60 -1.43
N ARG A 104 -3.91 15.55 -0.90
CA ARG A 104 -2.46 15.45 -0.70
C ARG A 104 -1.79 14.96 -1.99
N SER A 105 -0.96 15.81 -2.57
CA SER A 105 -0.18 15.48 -3.77
C SER A 105 1.10 14.72 -3.41
N ILE A 106 0.96 13.55 -2.79
CA ILE A 106 2.10 12.72 -2.40
C ILE A 106 2.61 11.94 -3.61
N PHE A 107 3.92 11.99 -3.84
CA PHE A 107 4.56 11.18 -4.89
C PHE A 107 4.66 9.72 -4.47
N GLN A 108 4.51 8.80 -5.42
CA GLN A 108 4.43 7.36 -5.13
C GLN A 108 5.71 6.81 -4.46
N HIS A 109 6.90 7.30 -4.82
CA HIS A 109 8.16 6.89 -4.18
C HIS A 109 8.20 7.12 -2.66
N ARG A 110 7.45 8.09 -2.13
CA ARG A 110 7.46 8.39 -0.68
C ARG A 110 6.94 7.24 0.16
N PHE A 111 6.00 6.47 -0.37
CA PHE A 111 5.44 5.31 0.33
C PHE A 111 6.46 4.18 0.45
N ILE A 112 7.17 3.90 -0.65
CA ILE A 112 8.19 2.86 -0.66
C ILE A 112 9.44 3.28 0.11
N GLU A 113 9.83 4.56 0.05
CA GLU A 113 10.87 5.13 0.93
C GLU A 113 10.52 4.93 2.41
N GLY A 114 9.29 5.24 2.81
CA GLY A 114 8.82 5.03 4.18
C GLY A 114 8.91 3.57 4.60
N ALA A 115 8.42 2.65 3.76
CA ALA A 115 8.50 1.22 4.01
C ALA A 115 9.96 0.74 4.14
N MET A 116 10.86 1.24 3.29
CA MET A 116 12.30 0.93 3.35
C MET A 116 12.97 1.46 4.62
N VAL A 117 12.58 2.64 5.11
CA VAL A 117 13.08 3.17 6.39
C VAL A 117 12.68 2.26 7.54
N VAL A 118 11.42 1.79 7.57
CA VAL A 118 10.97 0.84 8.59
C VAL A 118 11.71 -0.48 8.47
N PHE A 119 11.83 -1.02 7.26
CA PHE A 119 12.58 -2.24 7.00
C PHE A 119 14.03 -2.13 7.49
N SER A 120 14.71 -1.03 7.19
CA SER A 120 16.12 -0.82 7.56
C SER A 120 16.32 -0.73 9.08
N ARG A 121 15.31 -0.22 9.80
CA ARG A 121 15.34 -0.09 11.26
C ARG A 121 14.92 -1.36 11.99
N GLN A 122 13.99 -2.12 11.40
CA GLN A 122 13.26 -3.20 12.05
C GLN A 122 13.19 -4.45 11.14
N ALA A 123 14.27 -4.76 10.44
CA ALA A 123 14.30 -5.80 9.41
C ALA A 123 13.76 -7.15 9.89
N THR A 124 14.09 -7.54 11.12
CA THR A 124 13.62 -8.81 11.73
C THR A 124 12.11 -8.81 11.95
N GLU A 125 11.53 -7.72 12.44
CA GLU A 125 10.08 -7.63 12.70
C GLU A 125 9.30 -7.50 11.40
N PHE A 126 9.80 -6.68 10.48
CA PHE A 126 9.25 -6.52 9.14
C PHE A 126 9.23 -7.86 8.40
N SER A 127 10.34 -8.61 8.43
CA SER A 127 10.44 -9.93 7.80
C SER A 127 9.53 -10.97 8.48
N LYS A 128 9.33 -10.91 9.80
CA LYS A 128 8.38 -11.78 10.52
C LYS A 128 6.92 -11.47 10.17
N LYS A 129 6.61 -10.19 9.96
CA LYS A 129 5.26 -9.74 9.64
C LYS A 129 4.92 -9.97 8.17
N LEU A 130 5.80 -9.65 7.23
CA LEU A 130 5.50 -9.72 5.80
C LEU A 130 6.06 -10.99 5.13
N GLY A 131 7.11 -11.60 5.67
CA GLY A 131 7.80 -12.73 5.05
C GLY A 131 9.00 -12.29 4.20
N TYR A 132 9.88 -13.24 3.88
CA TYR A 132 11.14 -12.97 3.16
C TYR A 132 10.96 -12.64 1.66
N GLY A 133 9.89 -13.13 1.02
CA GLY A 133 9.60 -12.85 -0.39
C GLY A 133 9.25 -11.38 -0.64
N ASP A 134 8.48 -10.79 0.27
CA ASP A 134 7.96 -9.42 0.19
C ASP A 134 9.07 -8.36 0.29
N VAL A 135 10.19 -8.68 0.97
CA VAL A 135 11.34 -7.77 1.10
C VAL A 135 11.98 -7.46 -0.26
N ARG A 136 12.06 -8.45 -1.15
CA ARG A 136 12.62 -8.25 -2.51
C ARG A 136 11.71 -7.36 -3.35
N VAL A 137 10.39 -7.52 -3.20
CA VAL A 137 9.38 -6.71 -3.89
C VAL A 137 9.53 -5.23 -3.53
N VAL A 138 9.69 -4.88 -2.25
CA VAL A 138 9.90 -3.48 -1.83
C VAL A 138 11.15 -2.86 -2.48
N SER A 139 12.26 -3.61 -2.53
CA SER A 139 13.49 -3.16 -3.15
C SER A 139 13.34 -2.95 -4.66
N ASP A 140 12.66 -3.87 -5.35
CA ASP A 140 12.47 -3.81 -6.81
C ASP A 140 11.51 -2.67 -7.21
N MET A 141 10.52 -2.37 -6.37
CA MET A 141 9.59 -1.26 -6.57
C MET A 141 10.30 0.11 -6.60
N MET A 142 11.31 0.34 -5.76
CA MET A 142 12.04 1.62 -5.71
C MET A 142 12.67 2.01 -7.05
N ALA A 143 13.15 1.04 -7.84
CA ALA A 143 13.89 1.28 -9.07
C ALA A 143 13.05 1.95 -10.19
N GLY A 144 11.73 2.03 -10.05
CA GLY A 144 10.86 2.59 -11.09
C GLY A 144 9.72 3.48 -10.62
N LEU A 145 9.77 4.02 -9.38
CA LEU A 145 8.72 4.86 -8.79
C LEU A 145 9.10 6.33 -8.58
N ILE A 146 10.31 6.74 -8.99
CA ILE A 146 10.82 8.09 -8.74
C ILE A 146 10.14 9.11 -9.67
N GLY A 147 9.55 10.15 -9.08
CA GLY A 147 9.05 11.34 -9.78
C GLY A 147 7.55 11.35 -10.10
N ASP A 148 6.84 10.23 -10.00
CA ASP A 148 5.42 10.18 -10.36
C ASP A 148 4.49 10.37 -9.15
N LYS A 149 3.33 10.96 -9.40
CA LYS A 149 2.24 11.06 -8.41
C LYS A 149 1.48 9.73 -8.33
N LEU A 150 0.71 9.57 -7.26
CA LEU A 150 -0.31 8.53 -7.20
C LEU A 150 -1.39 8.78 -8.27
N HIS A 151 -2.01 7.70 -8.72
CA HIS A 151 -3.00 7.67 -9.80
C HIS A 151 -4.39 7.33 -9.25
N ASP A 152 -5.43 7.94 -9.81
CA ASP A 152 -6.83 7.59 -9.54
C ASP A 152 -7.31 6.48 -10.48
N PHE A 153 -8.22 5.62 -10.00
CA PHE A 153 -8.87 4.62 -10.84
C PHE A 153 -9.92 5.17 -11.82
N ASP A 154 -10.38 6.42 -11.63
CA ASP A 154 -11.37 7.07 -12.51
C ASP A 154 -10.76 7.67 -13.78
N ARG A 155 -9.43 7.64 -13.92
CA ARG A 155 -8.70 8.28 -15.03
C ARG A 155 -8.01 7.29 -15.98
N ASP A 156 -8.27 5.99 -15.81
CA ASP A 156 -7.77 4.90 -16.67
C ASP A 156 -8.89 4.28 -17.52
#